data_AF-A0A2D6TYN9-F1
#
_entry.id   AF-A0A2D6TYN9-F1
#
_cell.length_a   1.000
_cell.length_b   1.000
_cell.length_c   1.000
_cell.angle_alpha   90.00
_cell.angle_beta   90.00
_cell.angle_gamma   90.00
#
_symmetry.space_group_name_H-M   'P 1'
#
loop_
_entity.id
_entity.type
_entity.pdbx_description
1 polymer ?
#
loop_
_entity_poly.entity_id
_entity_poly.type
_entity_poly.pdbx_seq_one_letter_code
_entity_poly.pdbx_strand_id
1 'polypeptide(L)'
;MTEYNEAQVWSVVHGNNHPSLQGDERSISGYIPLVEELFPGINYFSTTGFNQVIRDYAQPALKKLFPEMVDKPADEVSRDRTVNVDAFLPSDGYEHSDNPEWKGQLEALLA
;
A
#
# COMPACT_ATOMS: atom_id res chain seq x y z
N MET A 1 12.03 -7.01 -0.16
CA MET A 1 12.43 -6.00 0.83
C MET A 1 13.03 -4.83 0.09
N THR A 2 12.18 -3.83 -0.10
CA THR A 2 12.51 -2.57 -0.78
C THR A 2 12.24 -1.44 0.19
N GLU A 3 13.10 -0.42 0.18
CA GLU A 3 12.97 0.74 1.06
C GLU A 3 11.99 1.75 0.45
N TYR A 4 10.99 2.16 1.23
CA TYR A 4 10.04 3.21 0.87
C TYR A 4 10.11 4.34 1.87
N ASN A 5 9.86 5.57 1.42
CA ASN A 5 9.83 6.67 2.36
C ASN A 5 8.64 6.52 3.31
N GLU A 6 8.86 6.88 4.58
CA GLU A 6 7.89 6.71 5.66
C GLU A 6 6.59 7.47 5.37
N ALA A 7 6.70 8.64 4.74
CA ALA A 7 5.58 9.49 4.37
C ALA A 7 4.64 8.84 3.33
N GLN A 8 5.15 8.05 2.38
CA GLN A 8 4.38 7.32 1.38
C GLN A 8 3.61 6.17 2.04
N VAL A 9 4.27 5.41 2.90
CA VAL A 9 3.63 4.31 3.65
C VAL A 9 2.54 4.86 4.55
N TRP A 10 2.83 5.92 5.31
CA TRP A 10 1.85 6.63 6.11
C TRP A 10 0.66 7.12 5.27
N SER A 11 0.91 7.67 4.09
CA SER A 11 -0.16 8.19 3.22
C SER A 11 -1.16 7.11 2.84
N VAL A 12 -0.68 5.89 2.56
CA VAL A 12 -1.56 4.76 2.26
C VAL A 12 -2.30 4.27 3.50
N VAL A 13 -1.62 4.14 4.65
CA VAL A 13 -2.23 3.78 5.94
C VAL A 13 -3.41 4.69 6.28
N HIS A 14 -3.26 6.00 6.05
CA HIS A 14 -4.26 7.02 6.37
C HIS A 14 -5.21 7.38 5.23
N GLY A 15 -4.97 6.86 4.02
CA GLY A 15 -5.77 7.14 2.83
C GLY A 15 -5.72 8.59 2.35
N ASN A 16 -4.69 9.35 2.73
CA ASN A 16 -4.52 10.77 2.39
C ASN A 16 -3.04 11.08 2.12
N ASN A 17 -2.76 11.97 1.17
CA ASN A 17 -1.38 12.38 0.88
C ASN A 17 -0.74 13.09 2.07
N HIS A 18 0.45 12.62 2.48
CA HIS A 18 1.22 13.27 3.51
C HIS A 18 1.72 14.66 3.05
N PRO A 19 1.66 15.71 3.89
CA PRO A 19 2.03 17.07 3.51
C PRO A 19 3.47 17.24 3.00
N SER A 20 4.40 16.39 3.44
CA SER A 20 5.81 16.46 3.01
C SER A 20 6.07 15.89 1.62
N LEU A 21 5.18 15.08 1.04
CA LEU A 21 5.34 14.53 -0.31
C LEU A 21 5.20 15.63 -1.35
N GLN A 22 5.87 15.50 -2.50
CA GLN A 22 5.89 16.51 -3.57
C GLN A 22 5.67 15.90 -4.95
N GLY A 23 5.07 16.69 -5.86
CA GLY A 23 4.92 16.33 -7.28
C GLY A 23 4.27 14.95 -7.48
N ASP A 24 4.96 14.10 -8.24
CA ASP A 24 4.47 12.78 -8.64
C ASP A 24 4.38 11.79 -7.46
N GLU A 25 5.04 12.05 -6.33
CA GLU A 25 4.92 11.22 -5.10
C GLU A 25 3.49 11.23 -4.54
N ARG A 26 2.70 12.27 -4.85
CA ARG A 26 1.30 12.40 -4.46
C ARG A 26 0.31 11.80 -5.46
N SER A 27 0.83 11.33 -6.60
CA SER A 27 0.05 10.76 -7.68
C SER A 27 -0.02 9.25 -7.57
N ILE A 28 -0.90 8.64 -8.35
CA ILE A 28 -1.00 7.17 -8.46
C ILE A 28 0.35 6.55 -8.83
N SER A 29 1.06 7.14 -9.79
CA SER A 29 2.38 6.65 -10.22
C SER A 29 3.40 6.61 -9.08
N GLY A 30 3.27 7.48 -8.08
CA GLY A 30 4.10 7.48 -6.88
C GLY A 30 3.83 6.30 -5.93
N TYR A 31 2.64 5.70 -6.00
CA TYR A 31 2.23 4.58 -5.14
C TYR A 31 2.29 3.22 -5.84
N ILE A 32 2.32 3.17 -7.17
CA ILE A 32 2.42 1.92 -7.95
C ILE A 32 3.54 1.02 -7.41
N PRO A 33 4.79 1.49 -7.25
CA PRO A 33 5.88 0.62 -6.80
C PRO A 33 5.66 0.03 -5.40
N LEU A 34 4.96 0.77 -4.51
CA LEU A 34 4.65 0.29 -3.16
C LEU A 34 3.60 -0.83 -3.20
N VAL A 35 2.57 -0.65 -4.03
CA VAL A 35 1.51 -1.66 -4.21
C VAL A 35 2.08 -2.92 -4.87
N GLU A 36 2.97 -2.77 -5.86
CA GLU A 36 3.64 -3.90 -6.52
C GLU A 36 4.59 -4.65 -5.59
N GLU A 37 5.25 -3.99 -4.62
CA GLU A 37 6.06 -4.70 -3.62
C GLU A 37 5.18 -5.46 -2.62
N LEU A 38 4.05 -4.88 -2.17
CA LEU A 38 3.11 -5.57 -1.27
C LEU A 38 2.46 -6.77 -1.93
N PHE A 39 2.09 -6.64 -3.21
CA PHE A 39 1.41 -7.67 -3.98
C PHE A 39 2.14 -7.93 -5.30
N PRO A 40 3.30 -8.61 -5.28
CA PRO A 40 4.08 -8.87 -6.49
C PRO A 40 3.25 -9.58 -7.55
N GLY A 41 3.20 -9.03 -8.76
CA GLY A 41 2.44 -9.57 -9.89
C GLY A 41 0.99 -9.08 -9.99
N ILE A 42 0.54 -8.20 -9.09
CA ILE A 42 -0.79 -7.58 -9.18
C ILE A 42 -0.91 -6.70 -10.44
N ASN A 43 -2.06 -6.77 -11.11
CA ASN A 43 -2.41 -5.93 -12.24
C ASN A 43 -3.73 -5.20 -11.98
N TYR A 44 -3.89 -3.98 -12.50
CA TYR A 44 -5.15 -3.22 -12.42
C TYR A 44 -5.42 -2.51 -13.76
N PHE A 45 -6.65 -2.65 -14.26
CA PHE A 45 -7.02 -2.19 -15.61
C PHE A 45 -7.19 -0.67 -15.73
N SER A 46 -7.27 0.05 -14.61
CA SER A 46 -7.56 1.49 -14.60
C SER A 46 -7.15 2.15 -13.28
N THR A 47 -7.10 3.49 -13.30
CA THR A 47 -7.05 4.36 -12.12
C THR A 47 -8.06 3.97 -11.04
N THR A 48 -9.31 3.69 -11.42
CA THR A 48 -10.36 3.27 -10.49
C THR A 48 -10.02 1.92 -9.85
N GLY A 49 -9.52 0.98 -10.66
CA GLY A 49 -9.04 -0.32 -10.17
C GLY A 49 -7.87 -0.17 -9.20
N PHE A 50 -6.92 0.71 -9.49
CA PHE A 50 -5.79 0.98 -8.60
C PHE A 50 -6.23 1.55 -7.25
N ASN A 51 -7.12 2.55 -7.26
CA ASN A 51 -7.65 3.13 -6.01
C ASN A 51 -8.44 2.10 -5.19
N GLN A 52 -9.14 1.19 -5.84
CA GLN A 52 -9.79 0.07 -5.18
C GLN A 52 -8.76 -0.86 -4.53
N VAL A 53 -7.69 -1.22 -5.25
CA VAL A 53 -6.60 -2.04 -4.71
C VAL A 53 -5.94 -1.39 -3.50
N ILE A 54 -5.69 -0.09 -3.54
CA ILE A 54 -5.15 0.64 -2.40
C ILE A 54 -6.09 0.54 -1.19
N ARG A 55 -7.37 0.89 -1.37
CA ARG A 55 -8.32 0.98 -0.27
C ARG A 55 -8.63 -0.38 0.35
N ASP A 56 -8.87 -1.37 -0.49
CA ASP A 56 -9.40 -2.66 -0.06
C ASP A 56 -8.27 -3.62 0.36
N TYR A 57 -7.04 -3.43 -0.13
CA TYR A 57 -5.93 -4.38 0.10
C TYR A 57 -4.66 -3.73 0.65
N ALA A 58 -4.07 -2.73 -0.04
CA ALA A 58 -2.79 -2.17 0.38
C ALA A 58 -2.87 -1.43 1.73
N GLN A 59 -3.92 -0.64 1.94
CA GLN A 59 -4.15 0.07 3.19
C GLN A 59 -4.31 -0.89 4.39
N PRO A 60 -5.17 -1.92 4.37
CA PRO A 60 -5.26 -2.86 5.49
C PRO A 60 -3.97 -3.70 5.67
N ALA A 61 -3.29 -4.08 4.58
CA ALA A 61 -2.01 -4.79 4.68
C ALA A 61 -0.94 -3.93 5.38
N LEU A 62 -0.79 -2.67 4.99
CA LEU A 62 0.16 -1.75 5.62
C LEU A 62 -0.19 -1.41 7.07
N LYS A 63 -1.48 -1.29 7.41
CA LYS A 63 -1.91 -1.15 8.81
C LYS A 63 -1.48 -2.33 9.68
N LYS A 64 -1.46 -3.53 9.11
CA LYS A 64 -1.03 -4.75 9.81
C LYS A 64 0.49 -4.86 9.90
N LEU A 65 1.21 -4.48 8.85
CA LEU A 65 2.67 -4.49 8.81
C LEU A 65 3.30 -3.38 9.68
N PHE A 66 2.66 -2.21 9.74
CA PHE A 66 3.14 -1.01 10.45
C PHE A 66 2.09 -0.51 11.45
N PRO A 67 1.76 -1.29 12.50
CA PRO A 67 0.75 -0.90 13.47
C PRO A 67 1.07 0.43 14.16
N GLU A 68 2.36 0.77 14.31
CA GLU A 68 2.81 2.04 14.86
C GLU A 68 2.44 3.25 13.99
N MET A 69 2.20 3.07 12.69
CA MET A 69 1.81 4.16 11.79
C MET A 69 0.32 4.51 11.87
N VAL A 70 -0.52 3.63 12.42
CA VAL A 70 -1.98 3.80 12.45
C VAL A 70 -2.38 5.05 13.24
N ASP A 71 -1.75 5.27 14.39
CA ASP A 71 -2.04 6.41 15.27
C ASP A 71 -0.98 7.52 15.18
N LYS A 72 0.04 7.33 14.35
CA LYS A 72 1.14 8.29 14.21
C LYS A 72 0.67 9.56 13.51
N PRO A 73 0.84 10.75 14.11
CA PRO A 73 0.45 12.00 13.48
C PRO A 73 1.43 12.38 12.35
N ALA A 74 0.96 13.16 11.38
CA ALA A 74 1.74 13.53 10.19
C ALA A 74 3.02 14.33 10.52
N ASP A 75 2.99 15.19 11.53
CA ASP A 75 4.15 15.98 11.95
C ASP A 75 5.29 15.13 12.56
N GLU A 76 5.01 13.90 12.97
CA GLU A 76 6.01 12.94 13.44
C GLU A 76 6.60 12.04 12.32
N VAL A 77 6.10 12.18 11.09
CA VAL A 77 6.48 11.36 9.92
C VAL A 77 7.40 12.15 9.01
N SER A 78 8.52 11.54 8.63
CA SER A 78 9.53 12.20 7.80
C SER A 78 9.53 11.63 6.38
N ARG A 79 9.69 12.52 5.38
CA ARG A 79 9.95 12.10 4.00
C ARG A 79 11.34 11.51 3.82
N ASP A 80 12.30 11.88 4.67
CA ASP A 80 13.70 11.47 4.52
C ASP A 80 14.00 10.15 5.24
N ARG A 81 13.06 9.66 6.06
CA ARG A 81 13.15 8.33 6.68
C ARG A 81 12.58 7.29 5.74
N THR A 82 13.21 6.12 5.74
CA THR A 82 12.73 4.95 5.00
C THR A 82 12.26 3.86 5.95
N VAL A 83 11.34 3.04 5.46
CA VAL A 83 10.90 1.80 6.09
C VAL A 83 11.01 0.66 5.08
N ASN A 84 11.29 -0.53 5.59
CA ASN A 84 11.36 -1.74 4.77
C ASN A 84 9.95 -2.28 4.57
N VAL A 85 9.51 -2.36 3.32
CA VAL A 85 8.26 -3.03 2.96
C VAL A 85 8.60 -4.38 2.35
N ASP A 86 7.95 -5.41 2.89
CA ASP A 86 8.02 -6.77 2.39
C ASP A 86 6.72 -7.16 1.69
N ALA A 87 6.82 -8.14 0.80
CA ALA A 87 5.67 -8.72 0.14
C ALA A 87 4.68 -9.27 1.17
N PHE A 88 3.43 -8.85 1.05
CA PHE A 88 2.34 -9.29 1.90
C PHE A 88 1.70 -10.56 1.35
N LEU A 89 1.36 -10.53 0.05
CA LEU A 89 0.74 -11.66 -0.64
C LEU A 89 1.04 -11.57 -2.15
N PRO A 90 1.83 -12.48 -2.74
CA PRO A 90 2.00 -12.55 -4.19
C PRO A 90 0.65 -12.69 -4.92
N SER A 91 0.54 -12.10 -6.10
CA SER A 91 -0.65 -12.18 -6.95
C SER A 91 -0.28 -12.56 -8.38
N ASP A 92 -1.17 -13.29 -9.05
CA ASP A 92 -1.09 -13.61 -10.48
C ASP A 92 -2.08 -12.74 -11.29
N GLY A 93 -1.71 -11.48 -11.50
CA GLY A 93 -2.46 -10.55 -12.32
C GLY A 93 -3.68 -9.94 -11.61
N TYR A 94 -4.89 -10.27 -12.07
CA TYR A 94 -6.13 -9.58 -11.66
C TYR A 94 -6.89 -10.30 -10.54
N GLU A 95 -6.21 -11.14 -9.74
CA GLU A 95 -6.86 -11.98 -8.73
C GLU A 95 -7.69 -11.19 -7.72
N HIS A 96 -7.28 -9.95 -7.46
CA HIS A 96 -8.02 -9.03 -6.60
C HIS A 96 -9.46 -8.76 -7.07
N SER A 97 -9.76 -8.82 -8.37
CA SER A 97 -11.10 -8.53 -8.87
C SER A 97 -12.08 -9.64 -8.52
N ASP A 98 -11.75 -10.91 -8.81
CA ASP A 98 -12.71 -12.01 -8.79
C ASP A 98 -12.15 -13.39 -8.38
N ASN A 99 -10.91 -13.50 -7.89
CA ASN A 99 -10.36 -14.78 -7.40
C ASN A 99 -10.75 -15.02 -5.93
N PRO A 100 -11.64 -15.99 -5.61
CA PRO A 100 -12.06 -16.23 -4.24
C PRO A 100 -10.96 -16.83 -3.35
N GLU A 101 -10.03 -17.59 -3.92
CA GLU A 101 -8.92 -18.20 -3.17
C GLU A 101 -7.94 -17.12 -2.71
N TRP A 102 -7.54 -16.24 -3.62
CA TRP A 102 -6.68 -15.11 -3.29
C TRP A 102 -7.33 -14.21 -2.24
N LYS A 103 -8.62 -13.90 -2.39
CA LYS A 103 -9.38 -13.14 -1.40
C LYS A 103 -9.41 -13.83 -0.04
N GLY A 104 -9.63 -15.15 0.00
CA GLY A 104 -9.62 -15.92 1.25
C GLY A 104 -8.26 -15.94 1.94
N GLN A 105 -7.16 -16.07 1.18
CA GLN A 105 -5.80 -15.96 1.72
C GLN A 105 -5.54 -14.56 2.28
N LEU A 106 -5.94 -13.52 1.55
CA LEU A 106 -5.80 -12.14 1.99
C LEU A 106 -6.60 -11.87 3.26
N GLU A 107 -7.86 -12.29 3.31
CA GLU A 107 -8.72 -12.15 4.50
C GLU A 107 -8.11 -12.84 5.72
N ALA A 108 -7.57 -14.05 5.55
CA ALA A 108 -6.87 -14.77 6.62
C ALA A 108 -5.60 -14.04 7.09
N LEU A 109 -4.87 -13.42 6.16
CA LEU A 109 -3.70 -12.60 6.48
C LEU A 109 -4.08 -11.28 7.14
N LEU A 110 -5.29 -10.75 6.92
CA LEU A 110 -5.76 -9.48 7.48
C LEU A 110 -6.51 -9.61 8.82
N ALA A 111 -7.12 -10.76 9.10
CA ALA A 111 -7.83 -11.09 10.36
C ALA A 111 -6.97 -10.95 11.62
#